data_AF-K1U3Z9-F1
#
_entry.id   AF-K1U3Z9-F1
#
_cell.length_a   1.000
_cell.length_b   1.000
_cell.length_c   1.000
_cell.angle_alpha   90.00
_cell.angle_beta   90.00
_cell.angle_gamma   90.00
#
_symmetry.space_group_name_H-M   'P 1'
#
loop_
_entity.id
_entity.type
_entity.pdbx_description
1 polymer ?
#
loop_
_entity_poly.entity_id
_entity_poly.type
_entity_poly.pdbx_seq_one_letter_code
_entity_poly.pdbx_strand_id
1 'polypeptide(L)'
;GYDFRVSDAFHAKGKKVIVIINSGSVMETASWRDRVDAILVAWQPGIEGGNSVADILTGKVNPSGKLTMTWPIAATDHPSTANFAKDYDMYTYKNLQDSSKGNIKGYDYSNHEEDIYVGYRYFDTFKKNVAYPFGYGLSYTTFEFGKPSVKAKGNNIEVSVTIKNTGKVAGK
;
A
#
# COMPACT_ATOMS: atom_id res chain seq x y z
N GLY A 1 -24.82 3.22 16.91
CA GLY A 1 -24.34 1.85 16.64
C GLY A 1 -23.27 1.96 15.56
N TYR A 2 -22.07 1.43 15.67
CA TYR A 2 -21.57 0.28 16.43
C TYR A 2 -20.43 0.73 17.37
N ASP A 3 -20.61 0.57 18.68
CA ASP A 3 -19.63 1.02 19.70
C ASP A 3 -18.71 -0.12 20.18
N PHE A 4 -18.77 -1.28 19.52
CA PHE A 4 -17.90 -2.41 19.82
C PHE A 4 -16.74 -2.47 18.82
N ARG A 5 -15.52 -2.24 19.33
CA ARG A 5 -14.28 -2.40 18.57
C ARG A 5 -13.46 -3.54 19.18
N VAL A 6 -12.98 -4.44 18.31
CA VAL A 6 -12.18 -5.60 18.74
C VAL A 6 -10.91 -5.16 19.46
N SER A 7 -10.23 -4.11 18.99
CA SER A 7 -9.04 -3.54 19.65
C SER A 7 -9.30 -3.24 21.12
N ASP A 8 -10.37 -2.48 21.38
CA ASP A 8 -10.71 -1.95 22.70
C ASP A 8 -10.98 -3.10 23.68
N ALA A 9 -11.69 -4.15 23.23
CA ALA A 9 -11.99 -5.33 24.03
C ALA A 9 -10.74 -6.15 24.42
N PHE A 10 -9.74 -6.23 23.54
CA PHE A 10 -8.48 -6.95 23.82
C PHE A 10 -7.54 -6.10 24.68
N HIS A 11 -7.42 -4.80 24.38
CA HIS A 11 -6.62 -3.87 25.17
C HIS A 11 -7.15 -3.74 26.60
N ALA A 12 -8.46 -3.75 26.82
CA ALA A 12 -9.06 -3.78 28.17
C ALA A 12 -8.66 -5.02 28.99
N LYS A 13 -8.17 -6.09 28.35
CA LYS A 13 -7.62 -7.29 28.99
C LYS A 13 -6.09 -7.34 28.98
N GLY A 14 -5.43 -6.23 28.66
CA GLY A 14 -3.97 -6.13 28.56
C GLY A 14 -3.36 -6.93 27.39
N LYS A 15 -4.16 -7.30 26.38
CA LYS A 15 -3.69 -8.08 25.23
C LYS A 15 -3.38 -7.18 24.04
N LYS A 16 -2.34 -7.53 23.29
CA LYS A 16 -1.95 -6.89 22.03
C LYS A 16 -2.86 -7.34 20.88
N VAL A 17 -3.05 -6.46 19.89
CA VAL A 17 -3.85 -6.72 18.69
C VAL A 17 -3.01 -6.49 17.44
N ILE A 18 -2.93 -7.51 16.59
CA ILE A 18 -2.26 -7.46 15.30
C ILE A 18 -3.31 -7.65 14.22
N VAL A 19 -3.33 -6.77 13.21
CA VAL A 19 -4.19 -6.92 12.04
C VAL A 19 -3.38 -7.52 10.89
N ILE A 20 -3.88 -8.62 10.32
CA ILE A 20 -3.33 -9.20 9.11
C ILE A 20 -4.26 -8.81 7.95
N ILE A 21 -3.74 -8.03 7.01
CA ILE A 21 -4.48 -7.63 5.82
C ILE A 21 -4.25 -8.69 4.74
N ASN A 22 -5.30 -9.47 4.47
CA ASN A 22 -5.38 -10.36 3.33
C ASN A 22 -6.28 -9.72 2.26
N SER A 23 -5.67 -9.02 1.31
CA SER A 23 -6.36 -8.23 0.28
C SER A 23 -5.56 -8.23 -1.02
N GLY A 24 -6.24 -8.18 -2.16
CA GLY A 24 -5.60 -8.01 -3.47
C GLY A 24 -5.29 -6.54 -3.82
N SER A 25 -5.78 -5.59 -3.03
CA SER A 25 -5.60 -4.16 -3.27
C SER A 25 -5.40 -3.39 -1.96
N VAL A 26 -5.00 -2.13 -2.11
CA VAL A 26 -4.85 -1.16 -1.02
C VAL A 26 -6.18 -1.01 -0.26
N MET A 27 -6.07 -0.88 1.06
CA MET A 27 -7.21 -0.60 1.94
C MET A 27 -7.00 0.71 2.69
N GLU A 28 -8.11 1.38 3.02
CA GLU A 28 -8.09 2.51 3.95
C GLU A 28 -7.61 2.01 5.33
N THR A 29 -6.60 2.70 5.89
CA THR A 29 -5.98 2.34 7.18
C THR A 29 -5.87 3.52 8.14
N ALA A 30 -5.95 4.75 7.64
CA ALA A 30 -5.73 5.95 8.43
C ALA A 30 -6.74 6.09 9.59
N SER A 31 -7.99 5.63 9.39
CA SER A 31 -9.06 5.73 10.40
C SER A 31 -8.88 4.79 11.61
N TRP A 32 -8.02 3.77 11.50
CA TRP A 32 -7.93 2.71 12.51
C TRP A 32 -6.51 2.21 12.84
N ARG A 33 -5.48 2.52 12.04
CA ARG A 33 -4.12 1.96 12.22
C ARG A 33 -3.51 2.23 13.59
N ASP A 34 -3.84 3.36 14.21
CA ASP A 34 -3.31 3.75 15.52
C ASP A 34 -4.03 3.05 16.68
N ARG A 35 -5.05 2.22 16.37
CA ARG A 35 -5.80 1.43 17.35
C ARG A 35 -5.28 0.00 17.50
N VAL A 36 -4.25 -0.38 16.75
CA VAL A 36 -3.67 -1.74 16.77
C VAL A 36 -2.18 -1.65 17.01
N ASP A 37 -1.59 -2.73 17.52
CA ASP A 37 -0.18 -2.75 17.91
C ASP A 37 0.76 -3.08 16.73
N ALA A 38 0.24 -3.77 15.71
CA ALA A 38 0.96 -4.02 14.46
C ALA A 38 0.00 -4.33 13.30
N ILE A 39 0.47 -4.09 12.08
CA ILE A 39 -0.20 -4.43 10.83
C ILE A 39 0.75 -5.24 9.96
N LEU A 40 0.29 -6.40 9.49
CA LEU A 40 0.98 -7.23 8.51
C LEU A 40 0.15 -7.31 7.23
N VAL A 41 0.68 -6.78 6.13
CA VAL A 41 0.05 -6.95 4.81
C VAL A 41 0.55 -8.27 4.21
N ALA A 42 -0.32 -9.28 4.19
CA ALA A 42 -0.04 -10.58 3.60
C ALA A 42 -0.40 -10.66 2.11
N TRP A 43 -1.10 -9.63 1.60
CA TRP A 43 -1.72 -9.63 0.26
C TRP A 43 -2.65 -10.85 0.10
N GLN A 44 -2.61 -11.55 -1.03
CA GLN A 44 -3.26 -12.84 -1.21
C GLN A 44 -2.15 -13.92 -1.23
N PRO A 45 -1.74 -14.45 -0.06
CA PRO A 45 -0.47 -15.20 0.07
C PRO A 45 -0.52 -16.64 -0.46
N GLY A 46 -1.56 -17.02 -1.20
CA GLY A 46 -1.74 -18.37 -1.74
C GLY A 46 -2.01 -19.43 -0.66
N ILE A 47 -1.88 -20.70 -1.06
CA ILE A 47 -2.27 -21.86 -0.24
C ILE A 47 -1.37 -22.06 1.00
N GLU A 48 -0.11 -21.62 0.93
CA GLU A 48 0.86 -21.66 2.05
C GLU A 48 0.83 -20.38 2.91
N GLY A 49 -0.18 -19.55 2.73
CA GLY A 49 -0.27 -18.26 3.40
C GLY A 49 -0.31 -18.34 4.92
N GLY A 50 -0.99 -19.35 5.47
CA GLY A 50 -1.03 -19.56 6.93
C GLY A 50 0.37 -19.82 7.51
N ASN A 51 1.15 -20.69 6.88
CA ASN A 51 2.53 -21.00 7.28
C ASN A 51 3.43 -19.77 7.16
N SER A 52 3.32 -19.04 6.05
CA SER A 52 4.11 -17.84 5.79
C SER A 52 3.84 -16.75 6.84
N VAL A 53 2.56 -16.51 7.18
CA VAL A 53 2.17 -15.55 8.21
C VAL A 53 2.64 -16.00 9.60
N ALA A 54 2.51 -17.28 9.93
CA ALA A 54 2.99 -17.81 11.21
C ALA A 54 4.52 -17.68 11.37
N ASP A 55 5.29 -17.96 10.32
CA ASP A 55 6.74 -17.81 10.32
C ASP A 55 7.17 -16.34 10.55
N ILE A 56 6.43 -15.38 9.99
CA ILE A 56 6.65 -13.95 10.26
C ILE A 56 6.28 -13.62 11.71
N LEU A 57 5.06 -13.93 12.16
CA LEU A 57 4.59 -13.56 13.51
C LEU A 57 5.42 -14.17 14.64
N THR A 58 6.03 -15.33 14.41
CA THR A 58 6.93 -16.00 15.37
C THR A 58 8.37 -15.52 15.28
N GLY A 59 8.73 -14.70 14.29
CA GLY A 59 10.08 -14.23 14.05
C GLY A 59 11.02 -15.28 13.44
N LYS A 60 10.52 -16.45 13.04
CA LYS A 60 11.29 -17.46 12.29
C LYS A 60 11.77 -16.89 10.95
N VAL A 61 10.96 -16.03 10.35
CA VAL A 61 11.35 -15.20 9.19
C VAL A 61 11.20 -13.73 9.57
N ASN A 62 12.19 -12.91 9.22
CA ASN A 62 12.12 -11.46 9.37
C ASN A 62 11.42 -10.84 8.14
N PRO A 63 10.36 -10.03 8.30
CA PRO A 63 9.70 -9.38 7.17
C PRO A 63 10.65 -8.45 6.42
N SER A 64 10.67 -8.58 5.10
CA SER A 64 11.48 -7.75 4.20
C SER A 64 10.71 -7.22 2.99
N GLY A 65 9.38 -7.39 2.96
CA GLY A 65 8.53 -6.88 1.90
C GLY A 65 8.47 -5.35 1.90
N LYS A 66 8.38 -4.75 0.71
CA LYS A 66 8.21 -3.30 0.52
C LYS A 66 6.97 -3.06 -0.33
N LEU A 67 6.22 -2.01 -0.01
CA LEU A 67 5.00 -1.66 -0.73
C LEU A 67 5.30 -1.27 -2.18
N THR A 68 4.58 -1.88 -3.12
CA THR A 68 4.66 -1.57 -4.57
C THR A 68 3.65 -0.49 -4.99
N MET A 69 2.84 -0.01 -4.04
CA MET A 69 1.81 1.01 -4.24
C MET A 69 1.84 1.97 -3.05
N THR A 70 1.53 3.24 -3.30
CA THR A 70 1.25 4.20 -2.22
C THR A 70 -0.07 3.86 -1.56
N TRP A 71 -0.12 3.85 -0.23
CA TRP A 71 -1.37 3.74 0.53
C TRP A 71 -1.82 5.15 0.92
N PRO A 72 -2.86 5.70 0.28
CA PRO A 72 -3.30 7.07 0.54
C PRO A 72 -4.03 7.16 1.90
N ILE A 73 -4.28 8.39 2.36
CA ILE A 73 -5.15 8.58 3.53
C ILE A 73 -6.60 8.28 3.16
N ALA A 74 -7.07 8.80 2.04
CA ALA A 74 -8.34 8.44 1.44
C ALA A 74 -8.16 7.99 -0.01
N ALA A 75 -8.99 7.06 -0.49
CA ALA A 75 -8.93 6.62 -1.89
C ALA A 75 -9.04 7.80 -2.87
N THR A 76 -9.80 8.84 -2.51
CA THR A 76 -10.00 10.07 -3.27
C THR A 76 -8.78 10.99 -3.35
N ASP A 77 -7.71 10.72 -2.59
CA ASP A 77 -6.47 11.49 -2.69
C ASP A 77 -5.67 11.15 -3.95
N HIS A 78 -6.01 10.05 -4.63
CA HIS A 78 -5.45 9.75 -5.95
C HIS A 78 -6.00 10.73 -6.99
N PRO A 79 -5.14 11.35 -7.81
CA PRO A 79 -5.60 12.29 -8.85
C PRO A 79 -6.50 11.60 -9.89
N SER A 80 -6.25 10.32 -10.15
CA SER A 80 -7.07 9.51 -11.07
C SER A 80 -8.51 9.33 -10.60
N THR A 81 -8.83 9.49 -9.30
CA THR A 81 -10.21 9.37 -8.80
C THR A 81 -11.16 10.39 -9.44
N ALA A 82 -10.65 11.54 -9.89
CA ALA A 82 -11.47 12.52 -10.61
C ALA A 82 -12.02 11.98 -11.94
N ASN A 83 -11.25 11.10 -12.61
CA ASN A 83 -11.52 10.58 -13.94
C ASN A 83 -11.85 9.08 -13.97
N PHE A 84 -11.76 8.38 -12.84
CA PHE A 84 -12.13 6.98 -12.71
C PHE A 84 -13.65 6.82 -12.55
N ALA A 85 -14.23 5.76 -13.13
CA ALA A 85 -15.66 5.52 -13.14
C ALA A 85 -16.25 5.51 -11.73
N LYS A 86 -17.30 6.32 -11.51
CA LYS A 86 -17.94 6.53 -10.20
C LYS A 86 -19.19 5.68 -9.98
N ASP A 87 -19.86 5.30 -11.07
CA ASP A 87 -21.13 4.57 -11.05
C ASP A 87 -21.03 3.29 -11.91
N TYR A 88 -20.83 2.14 -11.26
CA TYR A 88 -20.94 0.82 -11.89
C TYR A 88 -22.32 0.21 -11.56
N ASP A 89 -23.30 0.34 -12.46
CA ASP A 89 -24.41 -0.61 -12.50
C ASP A 89 -23.99 -1.79 -13.38
N MET A 90 -23.47 -2.83 -12.75
CA MET A 90 -22.89 -3.99 -13.42
C MET A 90 -23.95 -4.91 -14.08
N TYR A 91 -25.26 -4.63 -13.95
CA TYR A 91 -26.30 -5.59 -14.37
C TYR A 91 -27.56 -5.04 -15.03
N THR A 92 -27.63 -3.76 -15.42
CA THR A 92 -28.78 -3.31 -16.22
C THR A 92 -28.45 -3.05 -17.68
N TYR A 93 -29.21 -3.71 -18.56
CA TYR A 93 -29.37 -3.38 -19.99
C TYR A 93 -29.81 -1.92 -20.25
N LYS A 94 -29.94 -1.07 -19.21
CA LYS A 94 -30.39 0.33 -19.28
C LYS A 94 -29.38 1.27 -19.93
N ASN A 95 -28.11 0.88 -20.03
CA ASN A 95 -27.04 1.70 -20.61
C ASN A 95 -26.77 1.41 -22.09
N LEU A 96 -27.62 0.64 -22.78
CA LEU A 96 -27.70 0.69 -24.24
C LEU A 96 -28.34 2.03 -24.66
N GLN A 97 -27.68 3.14 -24.32
CA GLN A 97 -28.03 4.45 -24.86
C GLN A 97 -27.65 4.48 -26.34
N ASP A 98 -28.49 5.17 -27.11
CA ASP A 98 -28.31 5.36 -28.55
C ASP A 98 -26.89 5.80 -28.89
N SER A 99 -26.20 4.96 -29.68
CA SER A 99 -24.86 5.21 -30.22
C SER A 99 -24.74 6.53 -31.01
N SER A 100 -25.86 7.20 -31.31
CA SER A 100 -25.90 8.54 -31.90
C SER A 100 -25.45 9.67 -30.94
N LYS A 101 -25.42 9.44 -29.62
CA LYS A 101 -25.05 10.47 -28.62
C LYS A 101 -23.55 10.66 -28.41
N GLY A 102 -22.71 9.91 -29.13
CA GLY A 102 -21.25 9.98 -29.01
C GLY A 102 -20.72 9.38 -27.71
N ASN A 103 -19.40 9.37 -27.56
CA ASN A 103 -18.74 8.74 -26.41
C ASN A 103 -19.01 9.51 -25.11
N ILE A 104 -19.32 8.81 -24.03
CA ILE A 104 -19.63 9.34 -22.70
C ILE A 104 -18.41 9.18 -21.78
N LYS A 105 -17.87 10.31 -21.26
CA LYS A 105 -16.75 10.32 -20.29
C LYS A 105 -17.14 9.55 -19.02
N GLY A 106 -16.28 8.65 -18.56
CA GLY A 106 -16.48 7.80 -17.38
C GLY A 106 -17.22 6.48 -17.64
N TYR A 107 -17.78 6.29 -18.83
CA TYR A 107 -18.40 5.03 -19.27
C TYR A 107 -17.65 4.43 -20.47
N ASP A 108 -17.52 5.20 -21.56
CA ASP A 108 -16.88 4.74 -22.79
C ASP A 108 -15.36 5.03 -22.81
N TYR A 109 -14.94 6.09 -22.12
CA TYR A 109 -13.53 6.46 -22.01
C TYR A 109 -13.23 7.18 -20.69
N SER A 110 -11.98 7.10 -20.25
CA SER A 110 -11.44 7.85 -19.13
C SER A 110 -10.27 8.70 -19.62
N ASN A 111 -10.24 9.97 -19.27
CA ASN A 111 -9.09 10.84 -19.57
C ASN A 111 -8.07 10.71 -18.44
N HIS A 112 -6.87 10.22 -18.77
CA HIS A 112 -5.73 10.12 -17.86
C HIS A 112 -5.07 11.49 -17.64
N GLU A 113 -5.82 12.44 -17.09
CA GLU A 113 -5.36 13.81 -16.84
C GLU A 113 -4.27 13.87 -15.76
N GLU A 114 -4.10 12.80 -14.98
CA GLU A 114 -2.96 12.66 -14.07
C GLU A 114 -1.62 12.52 -14.81
N ASP A 115 -1.63 12.14 -16.10
CA ASP A 115 -0.45 11.98 -16.93
C ASP A 115 0.65 11.13 -16.23
N ILE A 116 1.89 11.62 -16.13
CA ILE A 116 2.97 10.91 -15.40
C ILE A 116 2.78 10.90 -13.88
N TYR A 117 1.85 11.68 -13.32
CA TYR A 117 1.62 11.80 -11.88
C TYR A 117 0.70 10.67 -11.36
N VAL A 118 1.13 9.43 -11.57
CA VAL A 118 0.47 8.22 -11.06
C VAL A 118 1.17 7.72 -9.79
N GLY A 119 0.39 7.43 -8.75
CA GLY A 119 0.89 6.89 -7.48
C GLY A 119 1.92 7.82 -6.83
N TYR A 120 3.03 7.27 -6.34
CA TYR A 120 4.06 8.03 -5.62
C TYR A 120 4.58 9.25 -6.38
N ARG A 121 4.58 9.24 -7.72
CA ARG A 121 4.99 10.41 -8.52
C ARG A 121 4.15 11.64 -8.21
N TYR A 122 2.83 11.47 -8.02
CA TYR A 122 1.97 12.57 -7.58
C TYR A 122 2.23 12.95 -6.13
N PHE A 123 2.17 11.97 -5.22
CA PHE A 123 2.26 12.25 -3.78
C PHE A 123 3.58 12.91 -3.41
N ASP A 124 4.70 12.46 -3.98
CA ASP A 124 6.03 13.01 -3.71
C ASP A 124 6.20 14.39 -4.35
N THR A 125 5.81 14.56 -5.62
CA THR A 125 5.96 15.84 -6.34
C THR A 125 5.16 16.95 -5.68
N PHE A 126 3.91 16.66 -5.31
CA PHE A 126 3.00 17.63 -4.72
C PHE A 126 2.97 17.59 -3.19
N LYS A 127 3.90 16.85 -2.57
CA LYS A 127 4.09 16.76 -1.12
C LYS A 127 2.81 16.46 -0.35
N LYS A 128 2.04 15.49 -0.85
CA LYS A 128 0.77 15.05 -0.26
C LYS A 128 1.03 14.01 0.83
N ASN A 129 0.23 14.07 1.90
CA ASN A 129 0.30 13.09 2.97
C ASN A 129 -0.25 11.73 2.50
N VAL A 130 0.35 10.66 3.02
CA VAL A 130 -0.03 9.27 2.71
C VAL A 130 -0.06 8.48 4.02
N ALA A 131 -0.85 7.40 4.06
CA ALA A 131 -0.80 6.48 5.19
C ALA A 131 0.54 5.73 5.19
N TYR A 132 0.93 5.16 4.06
CA TYR A 132 2.23 4.53 3.86
C TYR A 132 2.77 4.84 2.46
N PRO A 133 4.03 5.32 2.33
CA PRO A 133 4.59 5.66 1.03
C PRO A 133 4.98 4.41 0.22
N PHE A 134 5.15 4.58 -1.08
CA PHE A 134 5.76 3.56 -1.94
C PHE A 134 7.14 3.16 -1.41
N GLY A 135 7.48 1.88 -1.47
CA GLY A 135 8.73 1.34 -0.94
C GLY A 135 8.78 1.22 0.59
N TYR A 136 7.73 1.59 1.32
CA TYR A 136 7.69 1.42 2.77
C TYR A 136 7.60 -0.06 3.16
N GLY A 137 8.25 -0.42 4.26
CA GLY A 137 8.15 -1.73 4.88
C GLY A 137 9.13 -1.86 6.04
N LEU A 138 8.64 -2.37 7.17
CA LEU A 138 9.44 -2.54 8.38
C LEU A 138 10.16 -3.90 8.40
N SER A 139 11.08 -4.04 9.35
CA SER A 139 11.83 -5.26 9.64
C SER A 139 11.92 -5.44 11.16
N TYR A 140 12.17 -6.66 11.63
CA TYR A 140 12.50 -6.94 13.03
C TYR A 140 13.93 -6.54 13.41
N THR A 141 14.72 -6.08 12.43
CA THR A 141 16.05 -5.51 12.65
C THR A 141 16.12 -4.09 12.10
N THR A 142 17.22 -3.39 12.40
CA THR A 142 17.49 -2.04 11.90
C THR A 142 18.66 -2.06 10.92
N PHE A 143 18.64 -1.14 9.97
CA PHE A 143 19.70 -0.98 8.98
C PHE A 143 20.22 0.45 8.95
N GLU A 144 21.52 0.59 8.79
CA GLU A 144 22.20 1.85 8.51
C GLU A 144 22.69 1.84 7.06
N PHE A 145 22.45 2.93 6.35
CA PHE A 145 22.86 3.13 4.97
C PHE A 145 24.08 4.06 4.95
N GLY A 146 25.18 3.58 4.41
CA GLY A 146 26.38 4.37 4.19
C GLY A 146 26.19 5.43 3.08
N LYS A 147 27.18 6.30 2.94
CA LYS A 147 27.17 7.31 1.87
C LYS A 147 27.15 6.63 0.49
N PRO A 148 26.22 6.98 -0.42
CA PRO A 148 26.21 6.42 -1.76
C PRO A 148 27.45 6.89 -2.55
N SER A 149 28.05 5.97 -3.30
CA SER A 149 29.02 6.24 -4.34
C SER A 149 28.31 6.19 -5.69
N VAL A 150 28.46 7.24 -6.49
CA VAL A 150 27.83 7.35 -7.82
C VAL A 150 28.92 7.55 -8.87
N LYS A 151 28.91 6.72 -9.92
CA LYS A 151 29.86 6.79 -11.03
C LYS A 151 29.11 6.77 -12.36
N ALA A 152 29.47 7.68 -13.26
CA ALA A 152 29.04 7.58 -14.65
C ALA A 152 29.82 6.45 -15.33
N LYS A 153 29.11 5.62 -16.11
CA LYS A 153 29.66 4.56 -16.95
C LYS A 153 29.07 4.68 -18.35
N GLY A 154 29.66 5.58 -19.16
CA GLY A 154 29.10 5.96 -20.45
C GLY A 154 27.71 6.57 -20.28
N ASN A 155 26.69 5.96 -20.88
CA ASN A 155 25.28 6.37 -20.75
C ASN A 155 24.59 5.80 -19.49
N ASN A 156 25.30 5.02 -18.68
CA ASN A 156 24.76 4.42 -17.46
C ASN A 156 25.28 5.14 -16.21
N ILE A 157 24.58 4.96 -15.10
CA ILE A 157 25.02 5.37 -13.76
C ILE A 157 25.16 4.11 -12.91
N GLU A 158 26.31 3.91 -12.29
CA GLU A 158 26.53 2.91 -11.26
C GLU A 158 26.40 3.57 -9.88
N VAL A 159 25.49 3.05 -9.07
CA VAL A 159 25.29 3.48 -7.68
C VAL A 159 25.67 2.33 -6.75
N SER A 160 26.50 2.61 -5.76
CA SER A 160 26.88 1.64 -4.72
C SER A 160 26.61 2.21 -3.35
N VAL A 161 25.96 1.42 -2.48
CA VAL A 161 25.64 1.80 -1.10
C VAL A 161 26.02 0.64 -0.19
N THR A 162 26.82 0.91 0.84
CA THR A 162 27.07 -0.07 1.90
C THR A 162 25.88 -0.07 2.86
N ILE A 163 25.31 -1.24 3.10
CA ILE A 163 24.20 -1.43 4.03
C ILE A 163 24.70 -2.29 5.20
N LYS A 164 24.48 -1.82 6.43
CA LYS A 164 24.83 -2.55 7.65
C LYS A 164 23.58 -2.90 8.43
N ASN A 165 23.40 -4.18 8.75
CA ASN A 165 22.44 -4.60 9.77
C ASN A 165 22.98 -4.22 11.16
N THR A 166 22.25 -3.38 11.88
CA THR A 166 22.64 -2.84 13.20
C THR A 166 21.80 -3.40 14.34
N GLY A 167 20.79 -4.22 14.05
CA GLY A 167 19.98 -4.87 15.09
C GLY A 167 20.51 -6.23 15.51
N LYS A 168 19.68 -6.97 16.26
CA LYS A 168 20.06 -8.23 16.92
C LYS A 168 19.69 -9.48 16.14
N VAL A 169 18.96 -9.34 15.03
CA VAL A 169 18.46 -10.48 14.24
C VAL A 169 18.82 -10.30 12.77
N ALA A 170 18.95 -11.42 12.04
CA ALA A 170 19.14 -11.39 10.59
C ALA A 170 17.92 -10.76 9.91
N GLY A 171 18.14 -10.10 8.76
CA GLY A 171 17.09 -9.43 7.99
C GLY A 171 17.61 -9.01 6.61
N LYS A 172 16.71 -8.50 5.78
CA LYS A 172 16.99 -7.98 4.44
C LYS A 172 16.34 -6.61 4.26
#